data_AF-A0A535I2Y8-F1
#
_entry.id   AF-A0A535I2Y8-F1
#
_cell.length_a   1.000
_cell.length_b   1.000
_cell.length_c   1.000
_cell.angle_alpha   90.00
_cell.angle_beta   90.00
_cell.angle_gamma   90.00
#
_symmetry.space_group_name_H-M   'P 1'
#
loop_
_entity.id
_entity.type
_entity.pdbx_description
1 polymer ?
#
loop_
_entity_poly.entity_id
_entity_poly.type
_entity_poly.pdbx_seq_one_letter_code
_entity_poly.pdbx_strand_id
1 'polypeptide(L)'
;MNEPPPPPPGYAMQPPPPPPPARRGFFDDVKGLAWWQILLVLIPLSALFIGGLIGGVIGALGALGNVRIARTRLPAAAKVVLMLGVGAVCYVVLFIVAGILYVMTHRSA
;
A
#
# COMPACT_ATOMS: atom_id res chain seq x y z
N MET A 1 -64.69 1.16 -23.95
CA MET A 1 -63.22 1.02 -23.91
C MET A 1 -62.76 1.70 -22.64
N ASN A 2 -62.34 0.93 -21.62
CA ASN A 2 -61.81 1.49 -20.38
C ASN A 2 -60.34 1.83 -20.61
N GLU A 3 -59.97 3.10 -20.54
CA GLU A 3 -58.57 3.50 -20.60
C GLU A 3 -57.84 3.04 -19.32
N PRO A 4 -56.59 2.55 -19.45
CA PRO A 4 -55.80 2.22 -18.29
C PRO A 4 -55.55 3.48 -17.43
N PRO A 5 -55.52 3.36 -16.10
CA PRO A 5 -55.31 4.50 -15.23
C PRO A 5 -53.95 5.17 -15.51
N PRO A 6 -53.85 6.49 -15.36
CA PRO A 6 -52.60 7.21 -15.57
C PRO A 6 -51.50 6.69 -14.63
N PRO A 7 -50.25 6.56 -15.10
CA PRO A 7 -49.16 6.11 -14.25
C PRO A 7 -48.96 7.09 -13.09
N PRO A 8 -48.69 6.60 -11.86
CA PRO A 8 -48.42 7.42 -10.70
C PRO A 8 -47.35 8.50 -10.96
N PRO A 9 -47.53 9.74 -10.45
CA PRO A 9 -46.49 10.77 -10.51
C PRO A 9 -45.27 10.31 -9.70
N GLY A 10 -44.24 9.83 -10.38
CA GLY A 10 -43.06 9.22 -9.75
C GLY A 10 -42.28 8.24 -10.65
N TYR A 11 -42.85 7.77 -11.75
CA TYR A 11 -42.15 6.96 -12.78
C TYR A 11 -41.24 7.78 -13.72
N ALA A 12 -40.88 9.02 -13.33
CA ALA A 12 -39.79 9.71 -14.00
C ALA A 12 -38.51 8.89 -13.74
N MET A 13 -38.05 8.21 -14.79
CA MET A 13 -36.81 7.41 -14.87
C MET A 13 -35.85 7.73 -13.74
N GLN A 14 -35.90 6.96 -12.65
CA GLN A 14 -34.83 7.00 -11.66
C GLN A 14 -33.55 6.63 -12.43
N PRO A 15 -32.52 7.50 -12.48
CA PRO A 15 -31.31 7.18 -13.21
C PRO A 15 -30.78 5.83 -12.67
N PRO A 16 -30.28 4.95 -13.55
CA PRO A 16 -29.78 3.65 -13.13
C PRO A 16 -28.78 3.87 -11.98
N PRO A 17 -28.83 3.05 -10.91
CA PRO A 17 -27.92 3.19 -9.80
C PRO A 17 -26.47 3.17 -10.32
N PRO A 18 -25.58 4.01 -9.79
CA PRO A 18 -24.20 4.04 -10.24
C PRO A 18 -23.56 2.65 -10.09
N PRO A 19 -22.72 2.21 -11.04
CA PRO A 19 -22.09 0.91 -10.97
C PRO A 19 -21.26 0.77 -9.67
N PRO A 20 -21.17 -0.43 -9.07
CA PRO A 20 -20.36 -0.66 -7.88
C PRO A 20 -18.91 -0.23 -8.11
N PRO A 21 -18.24 0.39 -7.13
CA PRO A 21 -16.83 0.73 -7.27
C PRO A 21 -16.01 -0.52 -7.59
N ALA A 22 -15.26 -0.50 -8.68
CA ALA A 22 -14.39 -1.61 -9.08
C ALA A 22 -13.39 -1.93 -7.96
N ARG A 23 -13.22 -3.23 -7.63
CA ARG A 23 -12.19 -3.68 -6.68
C ARG A 23 -10.81 -3.28 -7.23
N ARG A 24 -10.10 -2.38 -6.55
CA ARG A 24 -8.70 -2.06 -6.85
C ARG A 24 -7.79 -3.14 -6.28
N GLY A 25 -6.96 -3.75 -7.12
CA GLY A 25 -5.94 -4.72 -6.70
C GLY A 25 -4.61 -4.05 -6.37
N PHE A 26 -3.80 -4.69 -5.52
CA PHE A 26 -2.43 -4.22 -5.21
C PHE A 26 -1.57 -4.07 -6.47
N PHE A 27 -1.73 -4.94 -7.47
CA PHE A 27 -1.02 -4.83 -8.74
C PHE A 27 -1.39 -3.55 -9.51
N ASP A 28 -2.63 -3.08 -9.38
CA ASP A 28 -3.05 -1.79 -9.94
C ASP A 28 -2.42 -0.62 -9.18
N ASP A 29 -1.99 -0.86 -7.93
CA ASP A 29 -1.29 0.15 -7.16
C ASP A 29 0.14 0.42 -7.66
N VAL A 30 0.79 -0.63 -8.18
CA VAL A 30 2.14 -0.58 -8.75
C VAL A 30 2.15 -0.33 -10.26
N LYS A 31 1.05 -0.64 -10.97
CA LYS A 31 0.89 -0.30 -12.39
C LYS A 31 0.86 1.22 -12.57
N GLY A 32 1.80 1.74 -13.36
CA GLY A 32 1.94 3.17 -13.66
C GLY A 32 3.02 3.90 -12.85
N LEU A 33 3.73 3.20 -11.96
CA LEU A 33 4.94 3.74 -11.35
C LEU A 33 6.11 3.68 -12.35
N ALA A 34 7.00 4.66 -12.30
CA ALA A 34 8.23 4.62 -13.06
C ALA A 34 9.11 3.46 -12.60
N TRP A 35 9.90 2.87 -13.50
CA TRP A 35 10.76 1.72 -13.19
C TRP A 35 11.63 1.94 -11.94
N TRP A 36 12.23 3.12 -11.78
CA TRP A 36 13.03 3.45 -10.60
C TRP A 36 12.21 3.53 -9.30
N GLN A 37 10.92 3.91 -9.36
CA GLN A 37 10.04 3.91 -8.20
C GLN A 37 9.70 2.48 -7.77
N ILE A 38 9.55 1.56 -8.73
CA ILE A 38 9.32 0.14 -8.45
C ILE A 38 10.51 -0.43 -7.67
N LEU A 39 11.74 -0.14 -8.08
CA LEU A 39 12.94 -0.55 -7.35
C LEU A 39 12.95 -0.01 -5.91
N LEU A 40 12.62 1.27 -5.72
CA LEU A 40 12.56 1.89 -4.40
C LEU A 40 11.44 1.31 -3.50
N VAL A 41 10.31 0.89 -4.08
CA VAL A 41 9.24 0.18 -3.35
C VAL A 41 9.69 -1.21 -2.92
N LEU A 42 10.58 -1.85 -3.67
CA LEU A 42 11.11 -3.19 -3.37
C LEU A 42 12.21 -3.19 -2.30
N ILE A 43 12.88 -2.06 -2.05
CA ILE A 43 13.96 -2.00 -1.04
C ILE A 43 13.49 -2.49 0.33
N PRO A 44 12.38 -1.97 0.91
CA PRO A 44 11.89 -2.46 2.20
C PRO A 44 11.56 -3.95 2.20
N LEU A 45 11.06 -4.49 1.08
CA LEU A 45 10.74 -5.93 0.96
C LEU A 45 11.96 -6.83 1.12
N SER A 46 13.17 -6.34 0.82
CA SER A 46 14.38 -7.14 1.05
C SER A 46 14.65 -7.43 2.53
N ALA A 47 14.04 -6.68 3.45
CA ALA A 47 14.05 -6.97 4.89
C ALA A 47 13.47 -8.37 5.20
N LEU A 48 12.58 -8.89 4.35
CA LEU A 48 12.05 -10.26 4.45
C LEU A 48 13.17 -11.30 4.43
N PHE A 49 14.16 -11.15 3.54
CA PHE A 49 15.24 -12.13 3.41
C PHE A 49 16.21 -12.10 4.58
N ILE A 50 16.31 -10.97 5.28
CA ILE A 50 17.24 -10.78 6.40
C ILE A 50 16.57 -11.15 7.73
N GLY A 51 15.32 -10.72 7.95
CA GLY A 51 14.60 -10.90 9.22
C GLY A 51 13.47 -11.93 9.19
N GLY A 52 13.34 -12.71 8.10
CA GLY A 52 12.29 -13.71 7.93
C GLY A 52 10.89 -13.10 8.01
N LEU A 53 9.99 -13.72 8.77
CA LEU A 53 8.60 -13.26 8.91
C LEU A 53 8.50 -11.84 9.47
N ILE A 54 9.30 -11.52 10.50
CA ILE A 54 9.31 -10.19 11.12
C ILE A 54 9.78 -9.14 10.10
N GLY A 55 10.88 -9.44 9.41
CA GLY A 55 11.38 -8.59 8.35
C GLY A 55 10.39 -8.47 7.18
N GLY A 56 9.63 -9.51 6.90
CA GLY A 56 8.58 -9.52 5.88
C GLY A 56 7.42 -8.58 6.20
N VAL A 57 6.94 -8.58 7.45
CA VAL A 57 5.88 -7.66 7.89
C VAL A 57 6.37 -6.21 7.83
N ILE A 58 7.56 -5.93 8.38
CA ILE A 58 8.15 -4.59 8.36
C ILE A 58 8.37 -4.12 6.92
N GLY A 59 8.92 -4.98 6.07
CA GLY A 59 9.20 -4.71 4.67
C GLY A 59 7.94 -4.47 3.84
N ALA A 60 6.88 -5.24 4.07
CA ALA A 60 5.59 -5.04 3.41
C ALA A 60 4.96 -3.69 3.79
N LEU A 61 4.99 -3.32 5.07
CA LEU A 61 4.51 -2.01 5.52
C LEU A 61 5.33 -0.86 4.92
N GLY A 62 6.65 -1.00 4.88
CA GLY A 62 7.54 -0.03 4.23
C GLY A 62 7.27 0.10 2.73
N ALA A 63 7.07 -1.01 2.02
CA ALA A 63 6.73 -1.03 0.61
C ALA A 63 5.39 -0.33 0.34
N LEU A 64 4.36 -0.59 1.14
CA LEU A 64 3.08 0.13 1.06
C LEU A 64 3.26 1.64 1.28
N GLY A 65 4.10 2.03 2.24
CA GLY A 65 4.49 3.43 2.46
C GLY A 65 5.13 4.04 1.22
N ASN A 66 6.08 3.34 0.60
CA ASN A 66 6.76 3.78 -0.62
C ASN A 66 5.80 3.89 -1.81
N VAL A 67 4.84 2.98 -1.98
CA VAL A 67 3.81 3.10 -3.02
C VAL A 67 2.97 4.37 -2.84
N ARG A 68 2.60 4.69 -1.59
CA ARG A 68 1.88 5.94 -1.30
C ARG A 68 2.72 7.17 -1.62
N ILE A 69 4.00 7.18 -1.24
CA ILE A 69 4.94 8.28 -1.53
C ILE A 69 5.13 8.44 -3.05
N ALA A 70 5.29 7.33 -3.79
CA ALA A 70 5.47 7.35 -5.24
C ALA A 70 4.32 8.06 -5.97
N ARG A 71 3.10 7.95 -5.42
CA ARG A 71 1.87 8.55 -5.95
C ARG A 71 1.63 10.00 -5.55
N THR A 72 2.45 10.56 -4.65
CA THR A 72 2.35 11.98 -4.29
C THR A 72 2.79 12.90 -5.44
N ARG A 73 2.39 14.17 -5.42
CA ARG A 73 2.82 15.19 -6.41
C ARG A 73 4.15 15.87 -6.03
N LEU A 74 5.03 15.15 -5.32
CA LEU A 74 6.34 15.68 -4.93
C LEU A 74 7.33 15.69 -6.11
N PRO A 75 8.32 16.60 -6.12
CA PRO A 75 9.40 16.56 -7.09
C PRO A 75 10.20 15.25 -6.95
N ALA A 76 10.77 14.78 -8.06
CA ALA A 76 11.41 13.46 -8.13
C ALA A 76 12.50 13.25 -7.06
N ALA A 77 13.35 14.26 -6.83
CA ALA A 77 14.39 14.21 -5.80
C ALA A 77 13.81 14.00 -4.39
N ALA A 78 12.74 14.73 -4.03
CA ALA A 78 12.08 14.56 -2.74
C ALA A 78 11.48 13.15 -2.58
N LYS A 79 10.89 12.59 -3.64
CA LYS A 79 10.38 11.21 -3.62
C LYS A 79 11.48 10.20 -3.33
N VAL A 80 12.63 10.32 -3.98
CA VAL A 80 13.77 9.41 -3.77
C VAL A 80 14.24 9.46 -2.32
N VAL A 81 14.45 10.67 -1.78
CA VAL A 81 14.89 10.85 -0.39
C VAL A 81 13.89 10.25 0.60
N LEU A 82 12.59 10.51 0.42
CA LEU A 82 11.54 9.95 1.27
C LEU A 82 11.48 8.41 1.18
N MET A 83 11.52 7.84 -0.02
CA MET A 83 11.44 6.39 -0.20
C MET A 83 12.67 5.65 0.34
N LEU A 84 13.86 6.26 0.21
CA LEU A 84 15.07 5.77 0.86
C LEU A 84 14.99 5.90 2.38
N GLY A 85 14.43 7.01 2.88
CA GLY A 85 14.19 7.22 4.31
C GLY A 85 13.30 6.13 4.91
N VAL A 86 12.21 5.76 4.24
CA VAL A 86 11.36 4.63 4.66
C VAL A 86 12.15 3.32 4.68
N GLY A 87 12.96 3.07 3.65
CA GLY A 87 13.86 1.90 3.62
C GLY A 87 14.79 1.87 4.83
N ALA A 88 15.49 2.98 5.10
CA ALA A 88 16.38 3.10 6.26
C ALA A 88 15.64 2.84 7.59
N VAL A 89 14.46 3.42 7.77
CA VAL A 89 13.63 3.18 8.97
C VAL A 89 13.26 1.71 9.12
N CYS A 90 12.86 1.02 8.04
CA CYS A 90 12.57 -0.41 8.08
C CYS A 90 13.76 -1.23 8.59
N TYR A 91 14.98 -0.95 8.10
CA TYR A 91 16.17 -1.64 8.58
C TYR A 91 16.50 -1.31 10.04
N VAL A 92 16.40 -0.04 10.44
CA VAL A 92 16.61 0.38 11.83
C VAL A 92 15.66 -0.37 12.75
N VAL A 93 14.37 -0.44 12.42
CA VAL A 93 13.37 -1.20 13.19
C VAL A 93 13.74 -2.68 13.25
N LEU A 94 14.13 -3.28 12.13
CA LEU A 94 14.54 -4.68 12.08
C LEU A 94 15.76 -4.95 12.97
N PHE A 95 16.78 -4.10 12.94
CA PHE A 95 17.96 -4.22 13.79
C PHE A 95 17.63 -4.05 15.28
N ILE A 96 16.72 -3.13 15.63
CA ILE A 96 16.25 -2.96 17.01
C ILE A 96 15.56 -4.25 17.49
N VAL A 97 14.65 -4.80 16.68
CA VAL A 97 13.93 -6.04 17.02
C VAL A 97 14.91 -7.20 17.15
N ALA A 98 15.85 -7.35 16.22
CA ALA A 98 16.88 -8.37 16.28
C ALA A 98 17.78 -8.24 17.53
N GLY A 99 18.17 -7.01 17.88
CA GLY A 99 18.96 -6.73 19.08
C GLY A 99 18.21 -7.08 20.37
N ILE A 100 16.92 -6.76 20.45
CA ILE A 100 16.07 -7.14 21.58
C ILE A 100 16.01 -8.67 21.70
N LEU A 101 15.73 -9.37 20.60
CA LEU A 101 15.66 -10.83 20.59
C LEU A 101 17.00 -11.45 21.02
N TYR A 102 18.11 -10.95 20.49
CA TYR A 102 19.44 -11.41 20.85
C TYR A 102 19.70 -11.27 22.36
N VAL A 103 19.40 -10.09 22.93
CA VAL A 103 19.57 -9.83 24.36
C VAL A 103 18.68 -10.74 25.20
N MET A 104 17.42 -10.95 24.80
CA MET A 104 16.49 -11.83 25.50
C MET A 104 16.96 -13.29 25.47
N THR A 105 17.40 -13.80 24.33
CA THR A 105 17.89 -15.17 24.21
C THR A 105 19.19 -15.39 24.98
N HIS A 106 20.13 -14.45 24.95
CA HIS A 106 21.43 -14.61 25.64
C HIS A 106 21.34 -14.34 27.15
N ARG A 107 20.37 -13.56 27.62
CA ARG A 107 20.10 -13.44 29.07
C ARG A 107 19.39 -14.66 29.67
N SER A 108 18.84 -15.52 28.82
CA SER A 108 18.04 -16.68 29.24
C SER A 108 18.78 -18.01 29.14
N ALA A 109 20.04 -17.99 28.69
CA ALA A 109 20.95 -19.14 28.59
C ALA A 109 22.02 -19.05 29.69
#